data_AF-A0A969C586-F1
#
_entry.id   AF-A0A969C586-F1
#
_cell.length_a   1.000
_cell.length_b   1.000
_cell.length_c   1.000
_cell.angle_alpha   90.00
_cell.angle_beta   90.00
_cell.angle_gamma   90.00
#
_symmetry.space_group_name_H-M   'P 1'
#
loop_
_entity.id
_entity.type
_entity.pdbx_description
1 polymer ?
#
loop_
_entity_poly.entity_id
_entity_poly.type
_entity_poly.pdbx_seq_one_letter_code
_entity_poly.pdbx_strand_id
1 'polypeptide(L)'
;MHNSLPIYSGGLGILAGDHLKSASDMNVPLVAIGLFYRYGYFRQKIAHDGWQEERYFDSFENEMALEPIFDEDGERLKIVVHMRGRNVFSQVWLAKIGRISLYLLDTNIGDNQDVDRFVTGHLYGGDTETQN
;
A
#
# COMPACT_ATOMS: atom_id res chain seq x y z
N MET A 1 -13.10 -18.65 6.30
CA MET A 1 -11.63 -18.59 6.31
C MET A 1 -11.24 -17.12 6.21
N HIS A 2 -10.46 -16.62 7.15
CA HIS A 2 -10.25 -15.18 7.41
C HIS A 2 -8.90 -14.78 6.81
N ASN A 3 -8.89 -14.07 5.69
CA ASN A 3 -7.66 -13.55 5.10
C ASN A 3 -7.54 -12.08 5.50
N SER A 4 -6.64 -11.79 6.44
CA SER A 4 -6.21 -10.44 6.75
C SER A 4 -5.63 -9.80 5.49
N LEU A 5 -6.07 -8.60 5.14
CA LEU A 5 -5.55 -7.86 3.98
C LEU A 5 -4.05 -7.61 4.16
N PRO A 6 -3.18 -8.11 3.26
CA PRO A 6 -1.74 -8.05 3.46
C PRO A 6 -1.11 -6.69 3.08
N ILE A 7 -1.84 -5.58 3.16
CA ILE A 7 -1.35 -4.20 2.86
C ILE A 7 -0.46 -3.59 3.92
N TYR A 8 -0.10 -4.35 4.96
CA TYR A 8 0.49 -3.78 6.16
C TYR A 8 1.60 -4.65 6.72
N SER A 9 2.77 -4.06 6.99
CA SER A 9 3.83 -4.71 7.76
C SER A 9 3.78 -4.26 9.23
N GLY A 10 3.78 -5.24 10.14
CA GLY A 10 3.80 -5.00 11.59
C GLY A 10 2.42 -4.81 12.24
N GLY A 11 2.44 -4.62 13.57
CA GLY A 11 1.22 -4.58 14.40
C GLY A 11 0.28 -3.40 14.13
N LEU A 12 0.79 -2.30 13.56
CA LEU A 12 0.01 -1.09 13.32
C LEU A 12 -1.03 -1.25 12.21
N GLY A 13 -0.71 -1.97 11.13
CA GLY A 13 -1.68 -2.12 10.05
C GLY A 13 -2.57 -3.36 10.17
N ILE A 14 -2.20 -4.35 10.98
CA ILE A 14 -3.18 -5.33 11.50
C ILE A 14 -4.23 -4.59 12.34
N LEU A 15 -3.80 -3.70 13.23
CA LEU A 15 -4.70 -2.89 14.04
C LEU A 15 -5.55 -1.92 13.21
N ALA A 16 -4.97 -1.31 12.16
CA ALA A 16 -5.73 -0.52 11.20
C ALA A 16 -6.78 -1.37 10.50
N GLY A 17 -6.44 -2.57 10.02
CA GLY A 17 -7.39 -3.51 9.41
C GLY A 17 -8.53 -3.91 10.36
N ASP A 18 -8.20 -4.23 11.61
CA ASP A 18 -9.19 -4.57 12.64
C ASP A 18 -10.09 -3.38 13.00
N HIS A 19 -9.56 -2.15 12.98
CA HIS A 19 -10.35 -0.93 13.13
C HIS A 19 -11.32 -0.72 11.96
N LEU A 20 -10.88 -0.91 10.72
CA LEU A 20 -11.76 -0.77 9.55
C LEU A 20 -12.87 -1.81 9.58
N LYS A 21 -12.54 -3.05 9.97
CA LYS A 21 -13.52 -4.11 10.14
C LYS A 21 -14.51 -3.80 11.26
N SER A 22 -14.03 -3.38 12.42
CA SER A 22 -14.89 -3.01 13.56
C SER A 22 -15.82 -1.85 13.20
N ALA A 23 -15.31 -0.82 12.51
CA ALA A 23 -16.11 0.29 12.02
C ALA A 23 -17.18 -0.17 11.01
N SER A 24 -16.82 -1.09 10.11
CA SER A 24 -17.77 -1.72 9.18
C SER A 24 -18.88 -2.46 9.92
N ASP A 25 -18.52 -3.30 10.90
CA ASP A 25 -19.45 -4.11 11.68
C ASP A 25 -20.39 -3.25 12.53
N MET A 26 -19.89 -2.12 13.04
CA MET A 26 -20.66 -1.13 13.81
C MET A 26 -21.45 -0.14 12.93
N ASN A 27 -21.37 -0.27 11.60
CA ASN A 27 -22.01 0.65 10.64
C ASN A 27 -21.64 2.13 10.87
N VAL A 28 -20.39 2.38 11.23
CA VAL A 28 -19.85 3.74 11.41
C VAL A 28 -19.45 4.29 10.03
N PRO A 29 -19.86 5.52 9.67
CA PRO A 29 -19.41 6.14 8.43
C PRO A 29 -17.92 6.48 8.54
N LEU A 30 -17.07 5.73 7.84
CA LEU A 30 -15.63 5.91 7.83
C LEU A 30 -15.08 5.73 6.42
N VAL A 31 -14.10 6.56 6.07
CA VAL A 31 -13.30 6.44 4.85
C VAL A 31 -11.84 6.35 5.27
N ALA A 32 -11.12 5.38 4.73
CA ALA A 32 -9.71 5.17 5.02
C ALA A 32 -8.84 5.57 3.84
N ILE A 33 -7.65 6.10 4.12
CA ILE A 33 -6.66 6.49 3.12
C ILE A 33 -5.30 5.95 3.59
N GLY A 34 -4.55 5.32 2.69
CA GLY A 34 -3.22 4.79 2.95
C GLY A 34 -2.30 4.84 1.74
N LEU A 35 -1.03 4.47 1.92
CA LEU A 35 -0.05 4.32 0.86
C LEU A 35 0.00 2.86 0.40
N PHE A 36 0.09 2.63 -0.91
CA PHE A 36 0.18 1.29 -1.49
C PHE A 36 1.63 0.81 -1.56
N TYR A 37 2.11 0.18 -0.49
CA TYR A 37 3.49 -0.34 -0.45
C TYR A 37 3.64 -1.63 -1.24
N ARG A 38 4.19 -1.54 -2.46
CA ARG A 38 4.33 -2.71 -3.37
C ARG A 38 5.34 -3.76 -2.89
N TYR A 39 6.40 -3.35 -2.19
CA TYR A 39 7.45 -4.25 -1.67
C TYR A 39 7.38 -4.45 -0.16
N GLY A 40 6.27 -4.07 0.49
CA GLY A 40 6.16 -4.00 1.95
C GLY A 40 6.04 -5.33 2.70
N TYR A 41 5.91 -6.47 2.01
CA TYR A 41 5.75 -7.77 2.64
C TYR A 41 6.88 -8.71 2.24
N PHE A 42 7.91 -8.78 3.07
CA PHE A 42 8.78 -9.95 3.06
C PHE A 42 8.04 -11.09 3.75
N ARG A 43 7.90 -12.25 3.09
CA ARG A 43 7.66 -13.52 3.81
C ARG A 43 9.00 -14.08 4.19
N GLN A 44 9.33 -14.06 5.48
CA GLN A 44 10.47 -14.78 5.99
C GLN A 44 10.20 -16.28 5.86
N LYS A 45 10.88 -16.95 4.94
CA LYS A 45 10.93 -18.42 4.89
C LYS A 45 12.31 -18.83 5.39
N ILE A 46 12.35 -19.52 6.52
CA ILE A 46 13.58 -20.15 7.01
C ILE A 46 13.76 -21.42 6.17
N ALA A 47 14.82 -21.46 5.37
CA ALA A 47 15.19 -22.66 4.64
C ALA A 47 15.64 -23.75 5.63
N HIS A 48 15.63 -25.02 5.21
CA HIS A 48 15.94 -26.17 6.07
C HIS A 48 17.38 -26.11 6.64
N ASP A 49 18.25 -25.28 6.06
CA ASP A 49 19.63 -25.02 6.49
C ASP A 49 19.77 -23.78 7.40
N GLY A 50 18.66 -23.14 7.79
CA GLY A 50 18.66 -21.97 8.66
C GLY A 50 18.92 -20.64 7.95
N TRP A 51 19.11 -20.62 6.63
CA TRP A 51 19.26 -19.38 5.88
C TRP A 51 17.91 -18.72 5.60
N GLN A 52 17.88 -17.40 5.73
CA GLN A 52 16.70 -16.59 5.46
C GLN A 52 16.66 -16.27 3.96
N GLU A 53 15.66 -16.78 3.24
CA GLU A 53 15.36 -16.35 1.87
C GLU A 53 14.31 -15.23 1.89
N GLU A 54 14.67 -14.07 1.34
CA GLU A 54 13.73 -12.97 1.08
C GLU A 54 13.07 -13.16 -0.28
N ARG A 55 11.74 -13.35 -0.31
CA ARG A 55 10.97 -13.36 -1.55
C ARG A 55 9.91 -12.25 -1.55
N TYR A 56 10.02 -11.37 -2.53
CA TYR A 56 9.05 -10.34 -2.86
C TYR A 56 8.01 -10.95 -3.82
N PHE A 57 6.72 -10.94 -3.44
CA PHE A 57 5.64 -11.41 -4.31
C PHE A 57 4.91 -10.21 -4.91
N ASP A 58 4.83 -10.17 -6.24
CA ASP A 58 4.09 -9.15 -7.01
C ASP A 58 2.56 -9.42 -7.04
N SER A 59 2.08 -10.44 -6.31
CA SER A 59 0.71 -10.99 -6.41
C SER A 59 -0.37 -10.16 -5.70
N PHE A 60 -0.03 -8.98 -5.18
CA PHE A 60 -0.93 -8.16 -4.36
C PHE A 60 -2.18 -7.67 -5.08
N GLU A 61 -2.09 -7.36 -6.37
CA GLU A 61 -3.21 -6.78 -7.13
C GLU A 61 -4.41 -7.75 -7.23
N ASN A 62 -4.13 -9.05 -7.37
CA ASN A 62 -5.17 -10.08 -7.52
C ASN A 62 -5.77 -10.51 -6.18
N GLU A 63 -5.02 -10.41 -5.07
CA GLU A 63 -5.48 -10.86 -3.75
C GLU A 63 -6.39 -9.85 -3.04
N MET A 64 -6.29 -8.56 -3.38
CA MET A 64 -7.00 -7.48 -2.69
C MET A 64 -8.19 -6.88 -3.45
N ALA A 65 -8.51 -7.40 -4.64
CA ALA A 65 -9.58 -6.88 -5.51
C ALA A 65 -9.51 -5.34 -5.62
N LEU A 66 -8.33 -4.82 -5.94
CA LEU A 66 -8.11 -3.38 -6.06
C LEU A 66 -8.72 -2.86 -7.35
N GLU A 67 -9.58 -1.85 -7.23
CA GLU A 67 -10.20 -1.19 -8.38
C GLU A 67 -9.53 0.16 -8.62
N PRO A 68 -9.11 0.48 -9.87
CA PRO A 68 -8.64 1.81 -10.18
C PRO A 68 -9.79 2.82 -10.09
N ILE A 69 -9.50 4.00 -9.54
CA ILE A 69 -10.44 5.12 -9.58
C ILE A 69 -10.17 5.95 -10.82
N PHE A 70 -11.25 6.38 -11.46
CA PHE A 70 -11.23 7.27 -12.63
C PHE A 70 -11.82 8.63 -12.26
N ASP A 71 -11.36 9.67 -12.95
CA ASP A 71 -11.91 11.02 -12.86
C ASP A 71 -13.15 11.19 -13.77
N GLU A 72 -13.65 12.42 -13.86
CA GLU A 72 -14.83 12.78 -14.66
C GLU A 72 -14.60 12.59 -16.18
N ASP A 73 -13.34 12.62 -16.62
CA ASP A 73 -12.94 12.45 -18.02
C ASP A 73 -12.70 10.97 -18.38
N GLY A 74 -12.79 10.07 -17.39
CA GLY A 74 -12.55 8.63 -17.56
C GLY A 74 -11.07 8.23 -17.53
N GLU A 75 -10.19 9.17 -17.15
CA GLU A 75 -8.77 8.89 -16.96
C GLU A 75 -8.50 8.44 -15.53
N ARG A 76 -7.37 7.73 -15.30
CA ARG A 76 -7.03 7.31 -13.93
C ARG A 76 -6.87 8.53 -13.05
N LEU A 77 -7.59 8.55 -11.92
CA LEU A 77 -7.50 9.63 -10.95
C LEU A 77 -6.07 9.71 -10.41
N LYS A 78 -5.45 10.87 -10.64
CA LYS A 78 -4.11 11.22 -10.15
C LYS A 78 -4.19 12.39 -9.18
N ILE A 79 -3.59 12.22 -8.02
CA ILE A 79 -3.39 13.29 -7.04
C ILE A 79 -1.97 13.82 -7.20
N VAL A 80 -1.80 15.14 -7.24
CA VAL A 80 -0.48 15.78 -7.32
C VAL A 80 -0.05 16.22 -5.94
N VAL A 81 1.14 15.78 -5.52
CA VAL A 81 1.81 16.23 -4.30
C VAL A 81 3.05 17.02 -4.72
N HIS A 82 3.11 18.28 -4.31
CA HIS A 82 4.31 19.09 -4.53
C HIS A 82 5.33 18.82 -3.42
N MET A 83 6.48 18.24 -3.76
CA MET A 83 7.52 17.94 -2.79
C MET A 83 8.92 18.18 -3.37
N ARG A 84 9.81 18.77 -2.56
CA ARG A 84 11.21 19.06 -2.94
C ARG A 84 11.32 19.80 -4.29
N GLY A 85 10.42 20.73 -4.55
CA GLY A 85 10.38 21.53 -5.79
C GLY A 85 9.90 20.78 -7.03
N ARG A 86 9.35 19.57 -6.87
CA ARG A 86 8.87 18.72 -7.97
C ARG A 86 7.42 18.31 -7.71
N ASN A 87 6.70 18.03 -8.80
CA ASN A 87 5.39 17.43 -8.73
C ASN A 87 5.53 15.90 -8.74
N VAL A 88 4.90 15.24 -7.78
CA VAL A 88 4.81 13.79 -7.73
C VAL A 88 3.35 13.38 -7.82
N PHE A 89 3.08 12.49 -8.75
CA PHE A 89 1.75 12.02 -9.07
C PHE A 89 1.47 10.70 -8.35
N SER A 90 0.31 10.60 -7.72
CA SER A 90 -0.15 9.34 -7.13
C SER A 90 -1.44 8.92 -7.80
N GLN A 91 -1.46 7.72 -8.39
CA GLN A 91 -2.72 7.10 -8.78
C GLN A 91 -3.46 6.57 -7.55
N VAL A 92 -4.78 6.45 -7.66
CA VAL A 92 -5.65 6.02 -6.56
C VAL A 92 -6.27 4.67 -6.86
N TRP A 93 -6.11 3.74 -5.93
CA TRP A 93 -6.77 2.44 -5.91
C TRP A 93 -7.83 2.40 -4.82
N LEU A 94 -8.91 1.67 -5.04
CA LEU A 94 -9.97 1.42 -4.07
C LEU A 94 -10.00 -0.05 -3.67
N ALA A 95 -9.93 -0.29 -2.37
CA ALA A 95 -10.22 -1.58 -1.74
C ALA A 95 -11.51 -1.47 -0.93
N LYS A 96 -12.35 -2.51 -0.96
CA LYS A 96 -13.55 -2.61 -0.13
C LYS A 96 -13.30 -3.52 1.06
N ILE A 97 -13.49 -2.97 2.27
CA ILE A 97 -13.40 -3.72 3.54
C ILE A 97 -14.77 -3.72 4.17
N GLY A 98 -15.57 -4.74 3.85
CA GLY A 98 -16.99 -4.76 4.19
C GLY A 98 -17.69 -3.55 3.57
N ARG A 99 -18.17 -2.62 4.41
CA ARG A 99 -18.82 -1.37 3.99
C ARG A 99 -17.88 -0.19 3.80
N ILE A 100 -16.64 -0.31 4.27
CA ILE A 100 -15.67 0.78 4.29
C ILE A 100 -14.90 0.83 2.97
N SER A 101 -14.78 2.03 2.42
CA SER A 101 -13.88 2.33 1.31
C SER A 101 -12.49 2.65 1.86
N LEU A 102 -11.48 1.90 1.42
CA LEU A 102 -10.07 2.19 1.64
C LEU A 102 -9.43 2.64 0.33
N TYR A 103 -8.94 3.87 0.30
CA TYR A 103 -8.20 4.43 -0.82
C TYR A 103 -6.70 4.24 -0.60
N LEU A 104 -6.00 3.70 -1.59
CA LEU A 104 -4.57 3.44 -1.56
C LEU A 104 -3.87 4.26 -2.64
N LEU A 105 -2.88 5.04 -2.20
CA LEU A 105 -2.09 5.95 -3.04
C LEU A 105 -0.82 5.24 -3.54
N ASP A 106 -0.63 5.22 -4.85
CA ASP A 106 0.49 4.54 -5.52
C ASP A 106 1.25 5.52 -6.43
N THR A 107 2.54 5.70 -6.17
CA THR A 107 3.42 6.57 -6.96
C THR A 107 4.19 5.82 -8.05
N ASN A 108 4.05 4.50 -8.15
CA ASN A 108 4.73 3.69 -9.18
C ASN A 108 4.03 3.81 -10.55
N ILE A 109 4.09 5.00 -11.14
CA ILE A 109 3.53 5.32 -12.46
C ILE A 109 4.57 6.04 -13.33
N GLY A 110 4.42 5.93 -14.65
CA GLY A 110 5.36 6.49 -15.62
C GLY A 110 5.46 8.02 -15.62
N ASP A 111 4.50 8.72 -15.04
CA ASP A 111 4.50 10.19 -14.87
C ASP A 111 5.59 10.67 -13.89
N ASN A 112 6.07 9.79 -13.02
CA ASN A 112 7.06 10.11 -12.00
C ASN A 112 8.47 9.73 -12.41
N GLN A 113 9.45 10.47 -11.87
CA GLN A 113 10.85 10.04 -11.95
C GLN A 113 11.06 8.75 -11.15
N ASP A 114 12.08 7.97 -11.51
CA ASP A 114 12.34 6.68 -10.84
C ASP A 114 12.45 6.80 -9.32
N VAL A 115 13.13 7.84 -8.82
CA VAL A 115 13.24 8.12 -7.38
C VAL A 115 11.87 8.34 -6.70
N ASP A 116 10.92 8.96 -7.40
CA ASP A 116 9.59 9.27 -6.86
C ASP A 116 8.65 8.07 -6.95
N ARG A 117 8.88 7.16 -7.91
CA ARG A 117 8.18 5.86 -7.98
C ARG A 117 8.47 4.99 -6.77
N PHE A 118 9.64 5.13 -6.15
CA PHE A 118 10.01 4.40 -4.93
C PHE A 118 9.42 4.96 -3.63
N VAL A 119 8.73 6.11 -3.64
CA VAL A 119 8.05 6.66 -2.45
C VAL A 119 7.04 5.67 -1.86
N THR A 120 6.39 4.88 -2.72
CA THR A 120 5.48 3.78 -2.33
C THR A 120 6.11 2.40 -2.56
N GLY A 121 7.43 2.35 -2.75
CA GLY A 121 8.17 1.12 -2.98
C GLY A 121 8.25 0.28 -1.70
N HIS A 122 8.91 0.78 -0.67
CA HIS A 122 9.21 0.01 0.54
C HIS A 122 8.56 0.63 1.78
N LEU A 123 7.99 -0.24 2.63
CA LEU A 123 7.55 0.13 3.97
C LEU A 123 8.78 0.09 4.88
N TYR A 124 9.23 1.26 5.35
CA TYR A 124 10.52 1.50 6.00
C TYR A 124 11.72 1.33 5.05
N GLY A 125 11.97 2.34 4.22
CA GLY A 125 13.31 2.60 3.69
C GLY A 125 14.19 3.12 4.83
N GLY A 126 14.61 2.24 5.72
CA GLY A 126 15.56 2.57 6.78
C GLY A 126 16.87 3.04 6.16
N ASP A 127 17.32 4.22 6.57
CA ASP A 127 18.61 4.78 6.22
C ASP A 127 19.74 3.78 6.51
N THR A 128 20.36 3.23 5.47
CA THR A 128 21.70 2.63 5.57
C THR A 128 22.79 3.72 5.44
N GLU A 129 22.54 4.91 5.98
CA GLU A 129 23.50 6.01 5.97
C GLU A 129 23.49 6.74 7.32
N THR A 130 23.90 6.06 8.40
CA THR A 130 24.66 6.67 9.51
C THR A 130 25.31 5.55 10.35
N GLN A 131 26.45 5.02 9.88
CA GLN A 131 27.54 4.63 10.77
C GLN A 131 28.83 5.17 10.16
N ASN A 132 29.20 6.37 10.58
CA ASN A 132 30.58 6.84 10.66
C ASN A 132 30.93 6.98 12.15
#